data_AF-A0A4U9WCV5-F1
#
_entry.id   AF-A0A4U9WCV5-F1
#
_cell.length_a   1.000
_cell.length_b   1.000
_cell.length_c   1.000
_cell.angle_alpha   90.00
_cell.angle_beta   90.00
_cell.angle_gamma   90.00
#
_symmetry.space_group_name_H-M   'P 1'
#
loop_
_entity.id
_entity.type
_entity.pdbx_description
1 polymer ?
#
loop_
_entity_poly.entity_id
_entity_poly.type
_entity_poly.pdbx_seq_one_letter_code
_entity_poly.pdbx_strand_id
1 'polypeptide(L)'
;MDKYSLIGRMNARFSELEQALAQLHQQIQPLRLLAARVFSLPEIEKGKEHSAIEQISVEQHVGQAARDLALEHYQRLFIHHNRQHISSKAAVRLPGVICLETERAEYLALQQQIALINRLKAELEQIITVESGLAPSNVLSLCTPTCTV
;
A
#
# COMPACT_ATOMS: atom_id res chain seq x y z
N MET A 1 -18.32 25.12 7.04
CA MET A 1 -17.39 24.57 6.02
C MET A 1 -18.10 23.43 5.33
N ASP A 2 -18.21 23.51 4.02
CA ASP A 2 -19.12 22.71 3.21
C ASP A 2 -18.67 21.23 3.14
N LYS A 3 -19.52 20.29 3.59
CA LYS A 3 -19.26 18.85 3.52
C LYS A 3 -18.88 18.39 2.10
N TYR A 4 -19.46 19.04 1.08
CA TYR A 4 -19.16 18.79 -0.33
C TYR A 4 -17.74 19.20 -0.73
N SER A 5 -17.19 20.26 -0.13
CA SER A 5 -15.80 20.68 -0.36
C SER A 5 -14.81 19.68 0.25
N LEU A 6 -15.13 19.11 1.41
CA LEU A 6 -14.28 18.09 2.06
C LEU A 6 -14.23 16.79 1.26
N ILE A 7 -15.39 16.29 0.81
CA ILE A 7 -15.47 15.08 -0.04
C ILE A 7 -14.73 15.29 -1.36
N GLY A 8 -14.87 16.46 -1.98
CA GLY A 8 -14.13 16.82 -3.19
C GLY A 8 -12.60 16.82 -2.99
N ARG A 9 -12.12 17.41 -1.89
CA ARG A 9 -10.70 17.40 -1.52
C ARG A 9 -10.19 15.97 -1.27
N MET A 10 -10.95 15.15 -0.56
CA MET A 10 -10.59 13.77 -0.27
C MET A 10 -10.45 12.95 -1.57
N ASN A 11 -11.44 13.00 -2.47
CA ASN A 11 -11.40 12.29 -3.74
C ASN A 11 -10.24 12.76 -4.64
N ALA A 12 -9.96 14.07 -4.67
CA ALA A 12 -8.82 14.61 -5.40
C ALA A 12 -7.49 14.07 -4.85
N ARG A 13 -7.31 14.06 -3.52
CA ARG A 13 -6.10 13.53 -2.87
C ARG A 13 -5.93 12.02 -3.09
N PHE A 14 -7.02 11.25 -3.06
CA PHE A 14 -6.98 9.83 -3.42
C PHE A 14 -6.52 9.62 -4.87
N SER A 15 -7.08 10.37 -5.81
CA SER A 15 -6.69 10.28 -7.22
C SER A 15 -5.22 10.67 -7.45
N GLU A 16 -4.73 11.72 -6.76
CA GLU A 16 -3.32 12.10 -6.78
C GLU A 16 -2.42 10.97 -6.24
N LEU A 17 -2.83 10.29 -5.15
CA LEU A 17 -2.10 9.16 -4.59
C LEU A 17 -2.05 7.96 -5.55
N GLU A 18 -3.18 7.61 -6.17
CA GLU A 18 -3.26 6.55 -7.18
C GLU A 18 -2.34 6.83 -8.37
N GLN A 19 -2.38 8.06 -8.89
CA GLN A 19 -1.51 8.48 -9.99
C GLN A 19 -0.03 8.42 -9.60
N ALA A 20 0.32 8.86 -8.39
CA ALA A 20 1.70 8.81 -7.91
C ALA A 20 2.20 7.37 -7.77
N LEU A 21 1.35 6.44 -7.30
CA LEU A 21 1.69 5.02 -7.23
C LEU A 21 1.82 4.37 -8.60
N ALA A 22 0.96 4.72 -9.55
CA ALA A 22 1.07 4.27 -10.94
C ALA A 22 2.35 4.78 -11.60
N GLN A 23 2.74 6.03 -11.34
CA GLN A 23 4.02 6.59 -11.81
C GLN A 23 5.22 5.86 -11.19
N LEU A 24 5.19 5.59 -9.89
CA LEU A 24 6.25 4.80 -9.23
C LEU A 24 6.40 3.42 -9.88
N HIS A 25 5.28 2.77 -10.20
CA HIS A 25 5.27 1.49 -10.91
C HIS A 25 5.97 1.59 -12.27
N GLN A 26 5.61 2.61 -13.07
CA GLN A 26 6.23 2.85 -14.39
C GLN A 26 7.73 3.17 -14.28
N GLN A 27 8.16 3.85 -13.22
CA GLN A 27 9.57 4.13 -12.97
C GLN A 27 10.36 2.88 -12.57
N ILE A 28 9.75 1.95 -11.81
CA ILE A 28 10.42 0.73 -11.33
C ILE A 28 10.50 -0.36 -12.40
N GLN A 29 9.48 -0.48 -13.26
CA GLN A 29 9.38 -1.54 -14.26
C GLN A 29 10.61 -1.68 -15.20
N PRO A 30 11.18 -0.59 -15.76
CA PRO A 30 12.34 -0.67 -16.64
C PRO A 30 13.67 -0.92 -15.90
N LEU A 31 13.72 -0.73 -14.58
CA LEU A 31 14.95 -0.88 -13.81
C LEU A 31 15.38 -2.34 -13.72
N ARG A 32 16.69 -2.54 -13.74
CA ARG A 32 17.26 -3.88 -13.64
C ARG A 32 17.11 -4.40 -12.22
N LEU A 33 16.51 -5.59 -12.11
CA LEU A 33 16.36 -6.31 -10.85
C LEU A 33 17.68 -6.98 -10.46
N LEU A 34 18.25 -6.59 -9.32
CA LEU A 34 19.42 -7.24 -8.74
C LEU A 34 19.03 -8.46 -7.89
N ALA A 35 18.02 -8.27 -7.05
CA ALA A 35 17.43 -9.31 -6.22
C ALA A 35 16.01 -8.90 -5.83
N ALA A 36 15.12 -9.87 -5.66
CA ALA A 36 13.85 -9.62 -5.01
C ALA A 36 13.40 -10.86 -4.26
N ARG A 37 12.80 -10.63 -3.10
CA ARG A 37 12.24 -11.68 -2.26
C ARG A 37 11.07 -11.12 -1.47
N VAL A 38 9.90 -11.70 -1.68
CA VAL A 38 8.69 -11.36 -0.93
C VAL A 38 8.03 -12.63 -0.42
N PHE A 39 7.26 -12.48 0.64
CA PHE A 39 6.62 -13.60 1.32
C PHE A 39 5.12 -13.32 1.41
N SER A 40 4.33 -14.10 0.69
CA SER A 40 2.87 -14.03 0.77
C SER A 40 2.41 -14.70 2.04
N LEU A 41 1.58 -13.99 2.82
CA LEU A 41 0.92 -14.54 3.99
C LEU A 41 -0.42 -15.18 3.60
N PRO A 42 -0.87 -16.22 4.32
CA PRO A 42 -2.14 -16.86 4.04
C PRO A 42 -3.30 -15.90 4.33
N GLU A 43 -4.35 -16.00 3.52
CA GLU A 43 -5.56 -15.18 3.71
C GLU A 43 -6.27 -15.58 5.01
N ILE A 44 -6.67 -14.59 5.81
CA ILE A 44 -7.45 -14.83 7.03
C ILE A 44 -8.94 -14.76 6.64
N GLU A 45 -9.60 -15.91 6.67
CA GLU A 45 -11.05 -16.00 6.47
C GLU A 45 -11.82 -15.28 7.57
N LYS A 46 -12.92 -14.63 7.17
CA LYS A 46 -13.84 -13.93 8.08
C LYS A 46 -14.38 -14.92 9.13
N GLY A 47 -14.11 -14.65 10.41
CA GLY A 47 -14.50 -15.53 11.53
C GLY A 47 -13.34 -16.24 12.26
N LYS A 48 -12.12 -16.26 11.71
CA LYS A 48 -10.91 -16.75 12.41
C LYS A 48 -10.02 -15.64 12.97
N GLU A 49 -10.52 -14.41 13.01
CA GLU A 49 -9.77 -13.19 13.38
C GLU A 49 -9.30 -13.16 14.84
N HIS A 50 -9.92 -13.96 15.71
CA HIS A 50 -9.59 -14.06 17.14
C HIS A 50 -8.84 -15.36 17.50
N SER A 51 -8.54 -16.21 16.53
CA SER A 51 -7.79 -17.45 16.77
C SER A 51 -6.32 -17.12 17.06
N ALA A 52 -5.74 -17.75 18.09
CA ALA A 52 -4.32 -17.63 18.38
C ALA A 52 -3.52 -18.11 17.14
N ILE A 53 -2.63 -17.25 16.66
CA ILE A 53 -1.76 -17.57 15.52
C ILE A 53 -0.51 -18.24 16.08
N GLU A 54 -0.50 -19.57 16.13
CA GLU A 54 0.67 -20.33 16.61
C GLU A 54 1.73 -20.49 15.53
N GLN A 55 1.33 -20.56 14.25
CA GLN A 55 2.22 -20.71 13.11
C GLN A 55 1.65 -19.99 11.88
N ILE A 56 2.50 -19.26 11.15
CA ILE A 56 2.16 -18.63 9.87
C ILE A 56 2.98 -19.29 8.78
N SER A 57 2.34 -20.11 7.94
CA SER A 57 2.97 -20.66 6.75
C SER A 57 3.06 -19.59 5.67
N VAL A 58 4.26 -19.17 5.31
CA VAL A 58 4.50 -18.14 4.28
C VAL A 58 4.93 -18.78 2.96
N GLU A 59 4.44 -18.23 1.85
CA GLU A 59 4.90 -18.61 0.51
C GLU A 59 5.97 -17.64 0.02
N GLN A 60 7.14 -18.13 -0.34
CA GLN A 60 8.24 -17.30 -0.82
C GLN A 60 8.17 -17.13 -2.33
N HIS A 61 8.22 -15.88 -2.79
CA HIS A 61 8.43 -15.52 -4.19
C HIS A 61 9.79 -14.85 -4.35
N VAL A 62 10.46 -15.10 -5.48
CA VAL A 62 11.80 -14.56 -5.78
C VAL A 62 11.88 -14.01 -7.20
N GLY A 63 12.84 -13.12 -7.43
CA GLY A 63 13.13 -12.59 -8.76
C GLY A 63 11.95 -11.80 -9.35
N GLN A 64 11.65 -12.01 -10.62
CA GLN A 64 10.66 -11.23 -11.35
C GLN A 64 9.25 -11.33 -10.73
N ALA A 65 8.84 -12.53 -10.33
CA ALA A 65 7.56 -12.76 -9.67
C ALA A 65 7.43 -11.98 -8.36
N ALA A 66 8.52 -11.86 -7.59
CA ALA A 66 8.52 -11.08 -6.36
C ALA A 66 8.37 -9.56 -6.63
N ARG A 67 9.00 -9.06 -7.70
CA ARG A 67 8.86 -7.66 -8.12
C ARG A 67 7.42 -7.36 -8.49
N ASP A 68 6.83 -8.20 -9.34
CA ASP A 68 5.48 -7.97 -9.88
C ASP A 68 4.43 -8.04 -8.77
N LEU A 69 4.55 -9.01 -7.84
CA LEU A 69 3.67 -9.10 -6.67
C LEU A 69 3.79 -7.88 -5.76
N ALA A 70 5.01 -7.39 -5.49
CA ALA A 70 5.20 -6.21 -4.66
C ALA A 70 4.62 -4.94 -5.31
N LEU A 71 4.82 -4.80 -6.61
CA LEU A 71 4.30 -3.69 -7.42
C LEU A 71 2.77 -3.68 -7.45
N GLU A 72 2.15 -4.83 -7.65
CA GLU A 72 0.69 -4.99 -7.54
C GLU A 72 0.21 -4.67 -6.12
N HIS A 73 0.93 -5.12 -5.09
CA HIS A 73 0.58 -4.91 -3.69
C HIS A 73 0.52 -3.42 -3.31
N TYR A 74 1.40 -2.57 -3.85
CA TYR A 74 1.34 -1.13 -3.63
C TYR A 74 0.09 -0.45 -4.21
N GLN A 75 -0.52 -1.04 -5.23
CA GLN A 75 -1.73 -0.53 -5.88
C GLN A 75 -3.03 -1.10 -5.28
N ARG A 76 -2.94 -2.06 -4.35
CA ARG A 76 -4.10 -2.61 -3.63
C ARG A 76 -4.66 -1.63 -2.60
N LEU A 77 -5.25 -0.54 -3.07
CA LEU A 77 -5.85 0.51 -2.25
C LEU A 77 -7.33 0.25 -1.93
N PHE A 78 -8.03 -0.60 -2.70
CA PHE A 78 -9.46 -0.85 -2.54
C PHE A 78 -9.77 -2.27 -2.06
N ILE A 79 -10.73 -2.37 -1.12
CA ILE A 79 -11.27 -3.65 -0.63
C ILE A 79 -11.96 -4.46 -1.76
N HIS A 80 -12.39 -3.81 -2.85
CA HIS A 80 -12.92 -4.49 -4.03
C HIS A 80 -11.92 -5.40 -4.75
N HIS A 81 -10.61 -5.27 -4.48
CA HIS A 81 -9.59 -6.21 -4.95
C HIS A 81 -9.50 -7.49 -4.12
N ASN A 82 -10.15 -7.54 -2.95
CA ASN A 82 -10.24 -8.74 -2.13
C ASN A 82 -11.53 -9.51 -2.48
N ARG A 83 -11.41 -10.84 -2.65
CA ARG A 83 -12.57 -11.72 -2.81
C ARG A 83 -13.52 -11.52 -1.62
N GLN A 84 -14.83 -11.61 -1.88
CA GLN A 84 -15.92 -11.34 -0.92
C GLN A 84 -15.86 -12.14 0.41
N HIS A 85 -14.98 -13.14 0.51
CA HIS A 85 -14.78 -14.01 1.67
C HIS A 85 -13.57 -13.65 2.56
N ILE A 86 -12.75 -12.67 2.19
CA ILE A 86 -11.55 -12.27 2.95
C ILE A 86 -11.92 -11.21 3.99
N SER A 87 -11.41 -11.31 5.22
CA SER A 87 -11.66 -10.30 6.24
C SER A 87 -11.15 -8.92 5.79
N SER A 88 -12.02 -7.92 5.83
CA SER A 88 -11.68 -6.50 5.64
C SER A 88 -11.06 -5.85 6.87
N LYS A 89 -10.93 -6.59 7.99
CA LYS A 89 -10.31 -6.15 9.24
C LYS A 89 -8.85 -6.60 9.34
N ALA A 90 -8.47 -7.65 8.62
CA ALA A 90 -7.09 -8.13 8.55
C ALA A 90 -6.33 -7.40 7.44
N ALA A 91 -5.21 -6.76 7.80
CA ALA A 91 -4.32 -6.16 6.81
C ALA A 91 -3.69 -7.25 5.94
N VAL A 92 -3.84 -7.15 4.61
CA VAL A 92 -3.07 -7.97 3.67
C VAL A 92 -1.63 -7.47 3.73
N ARG A 93 -0.69 -8.34 4.12
CA ARG A 93 0.73 -8.00 4.28
C ARG A 93 1.57 -8.82 3.31
N LEU A 94 2.48 -8.15 2.64
CA LEU A 94 3.48 -8.77 1.77
C LEU A 94 4.89 -8.33 2.22
N PRO A 95 5.43 -8.91 3.31
CA PRO A 95 6.79 -8.61 3.75
C PRO A 95 7.82 -9.05 2.71
N GLY A 96 8.86 -8.25 2.52
CA GLY A 96 9.91 -8.54 1.56
C GLY A 96 10.74 -7.32 1.20
N VAL A 97 11.66 -7.52 0.25
CA VAL A 97 12.54 -6.49 -0.29
C VAL A 97 12.73 -6.68 -1.79
N ILE A 98 12.88 -5.56 -2.50
CA ILE A 98 13.26 -5.52 -3.91
C ILE A 98 14.51 -4.65 -4.02
N CYS A 99 15.57 -5.20 -4.59
CA CYS A 99 16.82 -4.49 -4.85
C CYS A 99 16.92 -4.22 -6.36
N LEU A 100 17.01 -2.94 -6.72
CA LEU A 100 17.09 -2.47 -8.09
C LEU A 100 18.44 -1.81 -8.34
N GLU A 101 18.99 -1.99 -9.53
CA GLU A 101 20.10 -1.19 -10.03
C GLU A 101 19.54 0.14 -10.53
N THR A 102 20.13 1.24 -10.08
CA THR A 102 19.69 2.60 -10.46
C THR A 102 20.89 3.51 -10.63
N GLU A 103 20.84 4.37 -11.64
CA GLU A 103 21.73 5.51 -11.74
C GLU A 103 21.32 6.62 -10.77
N ARG A 104 22.22 7.60 -10.55
CA ARG A 104 21.98 8.69 -9.59
C ARG A 104 20.71 9.49 -9.92
N ALA A 105 20.42 9.74 -11.19
CA ALA A 105 19.24 10.48 -11.60
C ALA A 105 17.94 9.70 -11.29
N GLU A 106 17.92 8.41 -11.59
CA GLU A 106 16.79 7.50 -11.33
C GLU A 106 16.55 7.35 -9.83
N TYR A 107 17.63 7.17 -9.06
CA TYR A 107 17.56 7.09 -7.60
C TYR A 107 16.91 8.33 -6.98
N LEU A 108 17.32 9.53 -7.42
CA LEU A 108 16.75 10.78 -6.93
C LEU A 108 15.28 10.94 -7.33
N ALA A 109 14.92 10.56 -8.56
CA ALA A 109 13.54 10.60 -9.03
C ALA A 109 12.65 9.65 -8.21
N LEU A 110 13.11 8.43 -7.94
CA LEU A 110 12.40 7.47 -7.09
C LEU A 110 12.25 7.96 -5.66
N GLN A 111 13.31 8.52 -5.06
CA GLN A 111 13.26 9.11 -3.72
C GLN A 111 12.20 10.22 -3.63
N GLN A 112 12.15 11.11 -4.63
CA GLN A 112 11.16 12.18 -4.69
C GLN A 112 9.73 11.62 -4.82
N GLN A 113 9.55 10.60 -5.67
CA GLN A 113 8.26 9.96 -5.86
C GLN A 113 7.77 9.27 -4.58
N ILE A 114 8.64 8.53 -3.90
CA ILE A 114 8.33 7.87 -2.62
C ILE A 114 7.98 8.91 -1.55
N ALA A 115 8.74 10.00 -1.47
CA ALA A 115 8.46 11.08 -0.53
C ALA A 115 7.11 11.77 -0.81
N LEU A 116 6.75 11.95 -2.08
CA LEU A 116 5.44 12.46 -2.48
C LEU A 116 4.31 11.52 -2.04
N ILE A 117 4.43 10.23 -2.34
CA ILE A 117 3.44 9.21 -1.95
C ILE A 117 3.24 9.19 -0.44
N ASN A 118 4.33 9.18 0.34
CA ASN A 118 4.25 9.15 1.80
C ASN A 118 3.60 10.43 2.36
N ARG A 119 3.86 11.59 1.76
CA ARG A 119 3.20 12.85 2.12
C ARG A 119 1.70 12.80 1.81
N LEU A 120 1.32 12.36 0.61
CA LEU A 120 -0.09 12.22 0.22
C LEU A 120 -0.84 11.26 1.15
N LYS A 121 -0.22 10.15 1.56
CA LYS A 121 -0.78 9.23 2.57
C LYS A 121 -1.02 9.94 3.92
N ALA A 122 -0.04 10.70 4.41
CA ALA A 122 -0.17 11.43 5.68
C ALA A 122 -1.23 12.55 5.63
N GLU A 123 -1.28 13.31 4.53
CA GLU A 123 -2.31 14.32 4.30
C GLU A 123 -3.71 13.70 4.27
N LEU A 124 -3.84 12.56 3.61
CA LEU A 124 -5.10 11.82 3.54
C LEU A 124 -5.55 11.33 4.92
N GLU A 125 -4.64 10.78 5.71
CA GLU A 125 -4.89 10.39 7.10
C GLU A 125 -5.38 11.59 7.92
N GLN A 126 -4.74 12.76 7.79
CA GLN A 126 -5.13 13.98 8.49
C GLN A 126 -6.53 14.46 8.08
N ILE A 127 -6.87 14.44 6.79
CA ILE A 127 -8.20 14.79 6.29
C ILE A 127 -9.26 13.85 6.88
N ILE A 128 -8.97 12.56 6.93
CA ILE A 128 -9.90 11.54 7.42
C ILE A 128 -10.05 11.56 8.95
N THR A 129 -8.98 11.81 9.71
CA THR A 129 -9.01 11.69 11.18
C THR A 129 -9.30 13.00 11.90
N VAL A 130 -8.85 14.14 11.36
CA VAL A 130 -8.93 15.45 12.02
C VAL A 130 -10.01 16.32 11.38
N GLU A 131 -10.00 16.46 10.05
CA GLU A 131 -10.91 17.40 9.36
C GLU A 131 -12.33 16.86 9.20
N SER A 132 -12.52 15.53 9.25
CA SER A 132 -13.83 14.90 9.13
C SER A 132 -14.68 14.98 10.39
N GLY A 133 -14.06 15.23 11.56
CA GLY A 133 -14.74 15.25 12.86
C GLY A 133 -15.43 13.93 13.23
N LEU A 134 -15.05 12.81 12.60
CA LEU A 134 -15.64 11.50 12.84
C LEU A 134 -15.09 10.92 14.16
N ALA A 135 -15.98 10.47 15.04
CA ALA A 135 -15.59 9.75 16.25
C ALA A 135 -14.79 8.48 15.88
N PRO A 136 -13.74 8.12 16.66
CA PRO A 136 -12.77 7.08 16.31
C PRO A 136 -13.36 5.67 16.14
N SER A 137 -14.63 5.44 16.48
CA SER A 137 -15.31 4.14 16.32
C SER A 137 -15.57 3.76 14.85
N ASN A 138 -15.43 4.69 13.90
CA ASN A 138 -15.75 4.47 12.48
C ASN A 138 -14.53 4.53 11.55
N VAL A 139 -13.33 4.80 12.07
CA VAL A 139 -12.11 4.86 11.24
C VAL A 139 -11.56 3.44 11.13
N LEU A 140 -11.82 2.81 9.98
CA LEU A 140 -11.15 1.58 9.59
C LEU A 140 -9.63 1.86 9.62
N SER A 141 -8.91 1.17 10.49
CA SER A 141 -7.45 1.28 10.64
C SER A 141 -6.78 0.99 9.30
N LEU A 142 -6.47 2.04 8.54
CA LEU A 142 -5.68 1.98 7.32
C LEU A 142 -4.23 1.68 7.73
N CYS A 143 -3.94 0.39 7.95
CA CYS A 143 -2.58 -0.12 8.03
C CYS A 143 -1.91 0.09 6.66
N THR A 144 -1.37 1.28 6.41
CA THR A 144 -0.60 1.52 5.20
C THR A 144 0.78 0.89 5.35
N PRO A 145 1.26 0.10 4.36
CA PRO A 145 2.65 -0.30 4.34
C PRO A 145 3.50 0.95 4.13
N THR A 146 4.36 1.23 5.11
CA THR A 146 5.43 2.22 4.98
C THR A 146 6.42 1.68 3.96
N CYS A 147 6.57 2.35 2.82
CA CYS A 147 7.59 2.01 1.84
C CYS A 147 8.94 2.45 2.40
N THR A 148 9.66 1.56 3.07
CA THR A 148 11.04 1.78 3.48
C THR A 148 11.98 1.24 2.41
N VAL A 149 13.06 1.97 2.14
CA VAL A 149 14.12 1.62 1.19
C VAL A 149 15.04 0.57 1.80
#